data_AF-A0A4Y8JP33-F1
#
_entry.id   AF-A0A4Y8JP33-F1
#
_cell.length_a   1.000
_cell.length_b   1.000
_cell.length_c   1.000
_cell.angle_alpha   90.00
_cell.angle_beta   90.00
_cell.angle_gamma   90.00
#
_symmetry.space_group_name_H-M   'P 1'
#
loop_
_entity.id
_entity.type
_entity.pdbx_description
1 polymer ?
#
loop_
_entity_poly.entity_id
_entity_poly.type
_entity_poly.pdbx_seq_one_letter_code
_entity_poly.pdbx_strand_id
1 'polypeptide(L)'
;MINLADDLRQAADAVARLGSSSADLSALPDAEVLAGQKRIAAIRRLVETYAAWMAATIAERSRPELGHSGLAAQQGYLSPEALIQNSTGSSKGDAYKLVAVGTMMADAEAADRLVEAALSSPHTDAAEVAGFVAKVPWQAPIARAVTAGTLSVDAAEAIRAGLGQIDAAV
;
A
#
# COMPACT_ATOMS: atom_id res chain seq x y z
N MET A 1 9.33 -7.28 14.47
CA MET A 1 8.21 -7.19 13.52
C MET A 1 7.48 -5.90 13.83
N ILE A 2 7.36 -5.01 12.85
CA ILE A 2 6.48 -3.84 12.89
C ILE A 2 5.06 -4.39 13.00
N ASN A 3 4.35 -4.11 14.10
CA ASN A 3 2.93 -4.44 14.19
C ASN A 3 2.16 -3.20 13.74
N LEU A 4 1.82 -3.16 12.45
CA LEU A 4 1.16 -2.01 11.82
C LEU A 4 -0.09 -1.54 12.59
N ALA A 5 -0.83 -2.47 13.21
CA ALA A 5 -1.99 -2.12 14.02
C ALA A 5 -1.61 -1.38 15.32
N ASP A 6 -0.53 -1.80 15.99
CA ASP A 6 -0.04 -1.12 17.18
C ASP A 6 0.59 0.23 16.83
N ASP A 7 1.35 0.29 15.74
CA ASP A 7 1.95 1.53 15.23
C ASP A 7 0.86 2.55 14.84
N LEU A 8 -0.23 2.09 14.23
CA LEU A 8 -1.37 2.96 13.89
C LEU A 8 -2.04 3.53 15.14
N ARG A 9 -2.26 2.71 16.18
CA ARG A 9 -2.83 3.17 17.45
C ARG A 9 -1.91 4.18 18.13
N GLN A 10 -0.62 3.88 18.20
CA GLN A 10 0.36 4.78 18.81
C GLN A 10 0.46 6.12 18.06
N ALA A 11 0.43 6.08 16.73
CA ALA A 11 0.44 7.28 15.90
C ALA A 11 -0.85 8.10 16.06
N ALA A 12 -2.01 7.44 16.13
CA ALA A 12 -3.29 8.09 16.43
C ALA A 12 -3.27 8.80 17.78
N ASP A 13 -2.80 8.12 18.84
CA ASP A 13 -2.66 8.71 20.17
C ASP A 13 -1.68 9.89 20.17
N ALA A 14 -0.57 9.78 19.43
CA ALA A 14 0.40 10.87 19.31
C ALA A 14 -0.16 12.11 18.60
N VAL A 15 -1.01 11.93 17.59
CA VAL A 15 -1.69 13.03 16.90
C VAL A 15 -2.81 13.62 17.76
N ALA A 16 -3.59 12.78 18.46
CA ALA A 16 -4.64 13.24 19.36
C ALA A 16 -4.10 14.14 20.50
N ARG A 17 -2.88 13.88 20.97
CA ARG A 17 -2.19 14.72 21.97
C ARG A 17 -1.82 16.13 21.48
N LEU A 18 -1.89 16.43 20.19
CA LEU A 18 -1.63 17.78 19.66
C LEU A 18 -2.76 18.77 19.99
N GLY A 19 -3.94 18.26 20.38
CA GLY A 19 -5.12 19.06 20.67
C GLY A 19 -6.26 18.83 19.69
N SER A 20 -7.34 19.57 19.87
CA SER A 20 -8.62 19.40 19.15
C SER A 20 -9.10 20.66 18.44
N SER A 21 -8.34 21.75 18.53
CA SER A 21 -8.69 23.04 17.95
C SER A 21 -7.48 23.76 17.35
N SER A 22 -7.74 24.72 16.46
CA SER A 22 -6.69 25.60 15.94
C SER A 22 -5.97 26.38 17.04
N ALA A 23 -6.67 26.72 18.13
CA ALA A 23 -6.10 27.40 19.28
C ALA A 23 -5.07 26.52 20.02
N ASP A 24 -5.38 25.23 20.20
CA ASP A 24 -4.44 24.27 20.82
C ASP A 24 -3.15 24.18 19.99
N LEU A 25 -3.28 24.03 18.67
CA LEU A 25 -2.15 23.94 17.76
C LEU A 25 -1.34 25.26 17.71
N SER A 26 -2.02 26.42 17.79
CA SER A 26 -1.36 27.73 17.78
C SER A 26 -0.62 28.04 19.08
N ALA A 27 -0.95 27.35 20.17
CA ALA A 27 -0.26 27.47 21.46
C ALA A 27 0.99 26.57 21.56
N LEU A 28 1.22 25.68 20.59
CA LEU A 28 2.40 24.82 20.57
C LEU A 28 3.68 25.64 20.29
N PRO A 29 4.79 25.32 20.97
CA PRO A 29 6.09 25.87 20.58
C PRO A 29 6.50 25.34 19.19
N ASP A 30 7.29 26.12 18.44
CA ASP A 30 7.71 25.78 17.06
C ASP A 30 8.28 24.36 16.92
N ALA A 31 9.06 23.90 17.90
CA ALA A 31 9.60 22.54 17.91
C ALA A 31 8.49 21.47 17.93
N GLU A 32 7.42 21.68 18.69
CA GLU A 32 6.26 20.79 18.75
C GLU A 32 5.37 20.92 17.51
N VAL A 33 5.31 22.09 16.86
CA VAL A 33 4.63 22.24 15.57
C VAL A 33 5.33 21.38 14.50
N LEU A 34 6.66 21.46 14.40
CA LEU A 34 7.44 20.66 13.46
C LEU A 34 7.39 19.16 13.78
N ALA A 35 7.49 18.79 15.06
CA ALA A 35 7.35 17.40 15.49
C ALA A 35 5.93 16.87 15.24
N GLY A 36 4.91 17.68 15.51
CA GLY A 36 3.50 17.39 15.24
C GLY A 36 3.26 17.10 13.77
N GLN A 37 3.84 17.89 12.87
CA GLN A 37 3.70 17.64 11.44
C GLN A 37 4.34 16.32 11.00
N LYS A 38 5.47 15.92 11.60
CA LYS A 38 6.07 14.60 11.37
C LYS A 38 5.17 13.46 11.89
N ARG A 39 4.52 13.64 13.05
CA ARG A 39 3.56 12.66 13.63
C ARG A 39 2.33 12.50 12.72
N ILE A 40 1.81 13.61 12.17
CA ILE A 40 0.70 13.60 11.20
C ILE A 40 1.11 12.89 9.90
N ALA A 41 2.30 13.17 9.37
CA ALA A 41 2.81 12.47 8.19
C ALA A 41 2.95 10.96 8.43
N ALA A 42 3.40 10.55 9.63
CA ALA A 42 3.52 9.15 10.00
C ALA A 42 2.17 8.43 10.01
N ILE A 43 1.15 8.96 10.70
CA ILE A 43 -0.18 8.32 10.72
C ILE A 43 -0.79 8.23 9.31
N ARG A 44 -0.62 9.28 8.47
CA ARG A 44 -1.12 9.27 7.10
C ARG A 44 -0.55 8.10 6.29
N ARG A 45 0.77 7.84 6.38
CA ARG A 45 1.41 6.70 5.70
C ARG A 45 0.86 5.35 6.16
N LEU A 46 0.62 5.20 7.46
CA LEU A 46 0.06 3.95 8.01
C LEU A 46 -1.36 3.72 7.47
N VAL A 47 -2.20 4.76 7.48
CA VAL A 47 -3.57 4.69 6.93
C VAL A 47 -3.55 4.47 5.43
N GLU A 48 -2.67 5.12 4.68
CA GLU A 48 -2.50 4.93 3.24
C GLU A 48 -2.06 3.50 2.88
N THR A 49 -1.24 2.87 3.72
CA THR A 49 -0.86 1.45 3.56
C THR A 49 -2.08 0.55 3.64
N TYR A 50 -2.95 0.73 4.65
CA TYR A 50 -4.23 0.02 4.74
C TYR A 50 -5.16 0.34 3.57
N ALA A 51 -5.21 1.60 3.14
CA ALA A 51 -6.03 2.01 2.01
C ALA A 51 -5.58 1.33 0.71
N ALA A 52 -4.28 1.19 0.47
CA ALA A 52 -3.73 0.47 -0.67
C ALA A 52 -4.08 -1.02 -0.63
N TRP A 53 -3.95 -1.69 0.51
CA TRP A 53 -4.36 -3.10 0.65
C TRP A 53 -5.86 -3.32 0.45
N MET A 54 -6.68 -2.41 0.98
CA MET A 54 -8.13 -2.47 0.77
C MET A 54 -8.47 -2.25 -0.71
N ALA A 55 -7.81 -1.30 -1.37
CA ALA A 55 -7.98 -1.06 -2.80
C ALA A 55 -7.56 -2.28 -3.64
N ALA A 56 -6.45 -2.93 -3.32
CA ALA A 56 -6.01 -4.19 -3.94
C ALA A 56 -7.06 -5.29 -3.78
N THR A 57 -7.61 -5.43 -2.57
CA THR A 57 -8.66 -6.41 -2.26
C THR A 57 -9.94 -6.14 -3.06
N ILE A 58 -10.33 -4.87 -3.18
CA ILE A 58 -11.47 -4.45 -4.00
C ILE A 58 -11.20 -4.74 -5.47
N ALA A 59 -10.01 -4.45 -5.97
CA ALA A 59 -9.61 -4.71 -7.36
C ALA A 59 -9.65 -6.22 -7.67
N GLU A 60 -9.05 -7.04 -6.83
CA GLU A 60 -9.06 -8.50 -6.96
C GLU A 60 -10.49 -9.07 -6.95
N ARG A 61 -11.34 -8.56 -6.06
CA ARG A 61 -12.77 -8.95 -6.02
C ARG A 61 -13.62 -8.33 -7.12
N SER A 62 -13.08 -7.41 -7.90
CA SER A 62 -13.77 -6.75 -9.03
C SER A 62 -13.15 -7.12 -10.37
N ARG A 63 -12.31 -8.16 -10.39
CA ARG A 63 -11.59 -8.58 -11.60
C ARG A 63 -12.56 -8.97 -12.73
N PRO A 64 -12.22 -8.70 -14.00
CA PRO A 64 -13.14 -8.89 -15.13
C PRO A 64 -13.68 -10.31 -15.27
N GLU A 65 -12.93 -11.31 -14.82
CA GLU A 65 -13.28 -12.74 -14.85
C GLU A 65 -14.53 -13.06 -14.01
N LEU A 66 -14.87 -12.20 -13.05
CA LEU A 66 -16.08 -12.34 -12.23
C LEU A 66 -17.33 -11.75 -12.91
N GLY A 67 -17.16 -10.94 -13.95
CA GLY A 67 -18.26 -10.25 -14.64
C GLY A 67 -19.20 -9.54 -13.65
N HIS A 68 -20.50 -9.81 -13.75
CA HIS A 68 -21.53 -9.24 -12.88
C HIS A 68 -21.45 -9.71 -11.41
N SER A 69 -20.67 -10.76 -11.13
CA SER A 69 -20.41 -11.23 -9.76
C SER A 69 -19.25 -10.48 -9.10
N GLY A 70 -18.54 -9.63 -9.82
CA GLY A 70 -17.46 -8.80 -9.26
C GLY A 70 -18.00 -7.72 -8.33
N LEU A 71 -17.25 -7.40 -7.28
CA LEU A 71 -17.65 -6.46 -6.24
C LEU A 71 -18.05 -5.09 -6.79
N ALA A 72 -17.25 -4.49 -7.67
CA ALA A 72 -17.61 -3.22 -8.32
C ALA A 72 -18.93 -3.30 -9.11
N ALA A 73 -19.09 -4.37 -9.91
CA ALA A 73 -20.29 -4.57 -10.72
C ALA A 73 -21.54 -4.78 -9.86
N GLN A 74 -21.45 -5.54 -8.77
CA GLN A 74 -22.54 -5.73 -7.80
C GLN A 74 -22.95 -4.43 -7.11
N GLN A 75 -22.03 -3.48 -6.99
CA GLN A 75 -22.29 -2.15 -6.47
C GLN A 75 -22.68 -1.12 -7.56
N GLY A 76 -22.81 -1.55 -8.82
CA GLY A 76 -23.22 -0.69 -9.93
C GLY A 76 -22.11 0.16 -10.56
N TYR A 77 -20.84 -0.15 -10.28
CA TYR A 77 -19.69 0.57 -10.83
C TYR A 77 -19.02 -0.21 -11.97
N LEU A 78 -18.47 0.52 -12.93
CA LEU A 78 -17.78 -0.02 -14.10
C LEU A 78 -16.35 -0.51 -13.79
N SER A 79 -15.78 -0.11 -12.65
CA SER A 79 -14.42 -0.48 -12.25
C SER A 79 -14.22 -0.38 -10.73
N PRO A 80 -13.22 -1.08 -10.15
CA PRO A 80 -12.87 -0.92 -8.74
C PRO A 80 -12.44 0.51 -8.40
N GLU A 81 -11.74 1.21 -9.29
CA GLU A 81 -11.36 2.62 -9.08
C GLU A 81 -12.58 3.53 -9.00
N ALA A 82 -13.60 3.30 -9.84
CA ALA A 82 -14.84 4.06 -9.79
C ALA A 82 -15.59 3.85 -8.47
N LEU A 83 -15.62 2.61 -7.97
CA LEU A 83 -16.18 2.29 -6.65
C LEU A 83 -15.40 2.98 -5.52
N ILE A 84 -14.06 2.93 -5.54
CA ILE A 84 -13.19 3.55 -4.53
C ILE A 84 -13.32 5.08 -4.56
N GLN A 85 -13.30 5.68 -5.76
CA GLN A 85 -13.48 7.11 -5.94
C GLN A 85 -14.80 7.58 -5.34
N ASN A 86 -15.90 6.87 -5.64
CA ASN A 86 -17.21 7.26 -5.13
C ASN A 86 -17.35 7.06 -3.61
N SER A 87 -16.81 5.96 -3.07
CA SER A 87 -16.95 5.64 -1.65
C SER A 87 -16.07 6.50 -0.73
N THR A 88 -14.91 6.95 -1.23
CA THR A 88 -13.96 7.75 -0.43
C THR A 88 -14.05 9.25 -0.72
N GLY A 89 -14.67 9.66 -1.83
CA GLY A 89 -14.67 11.05 -2.30
C GLY A 89 -13.31 11.53 -2.81
N SER A 90 -12.36 10.61 -3.05
CA SER A 90 -11.03 10.94 -3.56
C SER A 90 -11.06 11.37 -5.03
N SER A 91 -9.93 11.87 -5.52
CA SER A 91 -9.77 12.06 -6.97
C SER A 91 -9.70 10.71 -7.70
N LYS A 92 -9.97 10.73 -9.01
CA LYS A 92 -9.74 9.57 -9.89
C LYS A 92 -8.28 9.11 -9.85
N GLY A 93 -7.33 10.06 -9.82
CA GLY A 93 -5.90 9.77 -9.74
C GLY A 93 -5.53 9.06 -8.44
N ASP A 94 -6.13 9.46 -7.31
CA ASP A 94 -5.89 8.81 -6.03
C ASP A 94 -6.46 7.38 -5.98
N ALA A 95 -7.66 7.17 -6.53
CA ALA A 95 -8.25 5.85 -6.62
C ALA A 95 -7.41 4.90 -7.48
N TYR A 96 -6.95 5.37 -8.65
CA TYR A 96 -6.05 4.62 -9.51
C TYR A 96 -4.72 4.28 -8.81
N LYS A 97 -4.10 5.28 -8.19
CA LYS A 97 -2.85 5.13 -7.44
C LYS A 97 -2.97 4.08 -6.32
N LEU A 98 -4.05 4.13 -5.53
CA LEU A 98 -4.28 3.16 -4.45
C LEU A 98 -4.44 1.74 -5.00
N VAL A 99 -5.17 1.55 -6.11
CA VAL A 99 -5.29 0.25 -6.77
C VAL A 99 -3.93 -0.21 -7.30
N ALA A 100 -3.20 0.65 -8.00
CA ALA A 100 -1.93 0.28 -8.63
C ALA A 100 -0.85 -0.09 -7.60
N VAL A 101 -0.65 0.73 -6.57
CA VAL A 101 0.31 0.45 -5.49
C VAL A 101 -0.17 -0.73 -4.64
N GLY A 102 -1.47 -0.84 -4.39
CA GLY A 102 -2.06 -1.95 -3.65
C GLY A 102 -1.84 -3.29 -4.34
N THR A 103 -2.11 -3.38 -5.65
CA THR A 103 -1.87 -4.60 -6.45
C THR A 103 -0.39 -4.95 -6.46
N MET A 104 0.50 -3.96 -6.67
CA MET A 104 1.95 -4.15 -6.57
C MET A 104 2.37 -4.72 -5.21
N MET A 105 1.76 -4.27 -4.12
CA MET A 105 2.03 -4.80 -2.78
C MET A 105 1.54 -6.25 -2.61
N ALA A 106 0.33 -6.55 -3.11
CA ALA A 106 -0.23 -7.90 -3.06
C ALA A 106 0.60 -8.89 -3.89
N ASP A 107 1.05 -8.49 -5.07
CA ASP A 107 1.88 -9.30 -5.97
C ASP A 107 3.26 -9.59 -5.34
N ALA A 108 3.88 -8.59 -4.71
CA ALA A 108 5.14 -8.76 -4.00
C ALA A 108 5.00 -9.74 -2.83
N GLU A 109 3.92 -9.64 -2.04
CA GLU A 109 3.65 -10.57 -0.94
C GLU A 109 3.36 -12.00 -1.45
N ALA A 110 2.65 -12.13 -2.56
CA ALA A 110 2.42 -13.43 -3.20
C ALA A 110 3.74 -14.06 -3.69
N ALA A 111 4.61 -13.27 -4.32
CA ALA A 111 5.94 -13.72 -4.76
C ALA A 111 6.81 -14.15 -3.57
N ASP A 112 6.83 -13.36 -2.48
CA ASP A 112 7.59 -13.68 -1.26
C ASP A 112 7.12 -15.02 -0.66
N ARG A 113 5.80 -15.26 -0.60
CA ARG A 113 5.25 -16.54 -0.13
C ARG A 113 5.66 -17.73 -0.99
N LEU A 114 5.73 -17.55 -2.32
CA LEU A 114 6.20 -18.61 -3.22
C LEU A 114 7.69 -18.94 -3.01
N VAL A 115 8.52 -17.91 -2.80
CA VAL A 115 9.94 -18.07 -2.48
C VAL A 115 10.12 -18.81 -1.15
N GLU A 116 9.40 -18.39 -0.10
CA GLU A 116 9.46 -19.05 1.21
C GLU A 116 9.00 -20.52 1.16
N ALA A 117 7.94 -20.81 0.41
CA ALA A 117 7.47 -22.19 0.21
C ALA A 117 8.49 -23.06 -0.54
N ALA A 118 9.17 -22.50 -1.54
CA ALA A 118 10.25 -23.18 -2.26
C ALA A 118 11.45 -23.46 -1.34
N LEU A 119 11.86 -22.48 -0.53
CA LEU A 119 12.97 -22.62 0.43
C LEU A 119 12.68 -23.65 1.54
N SER A 120 11.41 -23.80 1.93
CA SER A 120 10.98 -24.74 2.96
C SER A 120 10.88 -26.19 2.48
N SER A 121 10.99 -26.44 1.16
CA SER A 121 10.86 -27.77 0.58
C SER A 121 12.19 -28.54 0.69
N PRO A 122 12.22 -29.76 1.28
CA PRO A 122 13.45 -30.45 1.68
C PRO A 122 14.35 -30.96 0.53
N HIS A 123 14.05 -30.63 -0.73
CA HIS A 123 14.80 -31.08 -1.91
C HIS A 123 15.01 -29.98 -2.97
N THR A 124 14.70 -28.71 -2.67
CA THR A 124 14.88 -27.62 -3.64
C THR A 124 16.36 -27.35 -3.84
N ASP A 125 16.84 -27.44 -5.08
CA ASP A 125 18.22 -27.09 -5.39
C ASP A 125 18.41 -25.56 -5.44
N ALA A 126 19.65 -25.09 -5.33
CA ALA A 126 19.96 -23.66 -5.32
C ALA A 126 19.58 -22.96 -6.65
N ALA A 127 19.50 -23.68 -7.77
CA ALA A 127 19.14 -23.13 -9.07
C ALA A 127 17.62 -22.92 -9.21
N GLU A 128 16.81 -23.80 -8.63
CA GLU A 128 15.36 -23.63 -8.52
C GLU A 128 15.01 -22.43 -7.64
N VAL A 129 15.68 -22.28 -6.49
CA VAL A 129 15.54 -21.07 -5.63
C VAL A 129 15.91 -19.81 -6.41
N ALA A 130 17.04 -19.80 -7.12
CA ALA A 130 17.44 -18.66 -7.96
C ALA A 130 16.41 -18.35 -9.06
N GLY A 131 15.80 -19.39 -9.66
CA GLY A 131 14.73 -19.26 -10.64
C GLY A 131 13.44 -18.67 -10.06
N PHE A 132 13.12 -18.91 -8.79
CA PHE A 132 11.99 -18.26 -8.11
C PHE A 132 12.29 -16.80 -7.78
N VAL A 133 13.49 -16.52 -7.26
CA VAL A 133 13.92 -15.14 -6.95
C VAL A 133 13.94 -14.28 -8.20
N ALA A 134 14.35 -14.83 -9.35
CA ALA A 134 14.31 -14.13 -10.63
C ALA A 134 12.91 -13.79 -11.14
N LYS A 135 11.86 -14.43 -10.61
CA LYS A 135 10.45 -14.17 -10.95
C LYS A 135 9.77 -13.20 -9.98
N VAL A 136 10.46 -12.77 -8.93
CA VAL A 136 9.95 -11.74 -8.02
C VAL A 136 9.85 -10.43 -8.81
N PRO A 137 8.69 -9.76 -8.83
CA PRO A 137 8.53 -8.50 -9.56
C PRO A 137 9.59 -7.48 -9.11
N TRP A 138 10.19 -6.73 -10.06
CA TRP A 138 11.20 -5.72 -9.71
C TRP A 138 10.70 -4.67 -8.70
N GLN A 139 9.39 -4.47 -8.63
CA GLN A 139 8.74 -3.55 -7.70
C GLN A 139 8.71 -4.06 -6.25
N ALA A 140 9.07 -5.32 -5.97
CA ALA A 140 8.99 -5.89 -4.62
C ALA A 140 9.70 -5.08 -3.53
N PRO A 141 10.89 -4.49 -3.75
CA PRO A 141 11.51 -3.59 -2.77
C PRO A 141 10.67 -2.33 -2.47
N ILE A 142 9.97 -1.79 -3.47
CA ILE A 142 9.06 -0.64 -3.31
C ILE A 142 7.87 -1.05 -2.44
N ALA A 143 7.24 -2.19 -2.77
CA ALA A 143 6.12 -2.74 -2.01
C ALA A 143 6.46 -2.99 -0.53
N ARG A 144 7.64 -3.58 -0.26
CA ARG A 144 8.13 -3.81 1.11
C ARG A 144 8.38 -2.49 1.84
N ALA A 145 8.91 -1.46 1.16
CA ALA A 145 9.15 -0.15 1.77
C ALA A 145 7.85 0.57 2.16
N VAL A 146 6.79 0.45 1.33
CA VAL A 146 5.44 0.95 1.66
C VAL A 146 4.86 0.17 2.84
N THR A 147 4.93 -1.17 2.80
CA THR A 147 4.46 -2.05 3.88
C THR A 147 5.13 -1.74 5.22
N ALA A 148 6.42 -1.38 5.20
CA ALA A 148 7.18 -0.97 6.38
C ALA A 148 6.90 0.49 6.82
N GLY A 149 6.04 1.24 6.13
CA GLY A 149 5.76 2.65 6.40
C GLY A 149 6.92 3.62 6.12
N THR A 150 8.01 3.13 5.53
CA THR A 150 9.21 3.91 5.24
C THR A 150 9.07 4.75 3.97
N LEU A 151 8.22 4.31 3.04
CA LEU A 151 7.88 5.00 1.80
C LEU A 151 6.38 5.33 1.77
N SER A 152 5.99 6.51 1.28
CA SER A 152 4.57 6.84 1.07
C SER A 152 4.03 6.19 -0.21
N VAL A 153 2.71 6.03 -0.30
CA VAL A 153 2.03 5.53 -1.50
C VAL A 153 2.30 6.46 -2.70
N ASP A 154 2.32 7.77 -2.48
CA ASP A 154 2.66 8.75 -3.54
C ASP A 154 4.06 8.56 -4.10
N ALA A 155 5.06 8.36 -3.23
CA ALA A 155 6.43 8.15 -3.66
C ALA A 155 6.59 6.80 -4.37
N ALA A 156 5.93 5.75 -3.87
CA ALA A 156 5.90 4.45 -4.50
C ALA A 156 5.30 4.52 -5.92
N GLU A 157 4.17 5.22 -6.09
CA GLU A 157 3.55 5.39 -7.39
C GLU A 157 4.43 6.21 -8.35
N ALA A 158 5.07 7.28 -7.86
CA ALA A 158 5.99 8.07 -8.68
C ALA A 158 7.17 7.23 -9.19
N ILE A 159 7.76 6.39 -8.33
CA ILE A 159 8.87 5.49 -8.72
C ILE A 159 8.36 4.43 -9.70
N ARG A 160 7.25 3.76 -9.40
CA ARG A 160 6.65 2.71 -10.23
C ARG A 160 6.28 3.23 -11.62
N ALA A 161 5.59 4.37 -11.69
CA ALA A 161 5.17 4.98 -12.94
C ALA A 161 6.35 5.55 -13.73
N GLY A 162 7.35 6.14 -13.05
CA GLY A 162 8.53 6.71 -13.69
C GLY A 162 9.46 5.67 -14.31
N LEU A 163 9.61 4.49 -13.70
CA LEU A 163 10.47 3.42 -14.19
C LEU A 163 9.77 2.47 -15.18
N GLY A 164 8.44 2.35 -15.14
CA GLY A 164 7.67 1.54 -16.09
C GLY A 164 7.91 0.03 -15.95
N GLN A 165 7.90 -0.71 -17.06
CA GLN A 165 8.05 -2.17 -17.10
C GLN A 165 9.50 -2.56 -17.43
N ILE A 166 10.43 -2.36 -16.49
CA ILE A 166 11.84 -2.68 -16.72
C ILE A 166 12.10 -4.19 -16.89
N ASP A 167 11.26 -5.05 -16.31
CA ASP A 167 11.36 -6.50 -16.46
C ASP A 167 10.97 -6.99 -17.86
N ALA A 168 10.25 -6.19 -18.65
CA ALA A 168 9.91 -6.53 -20.04
C ALA A 168 11.05 -6.19 -21.03
N ALA A 169 12.09 -5.50 -20.57
CA ALA A 169 13.20 -5.02 -21.39
C ALA A 169 14.45 -5.91 -21.33
N VAL A 170 14.39 -7.03 -20.61
CA VAL A 170 15.50 -8.00 -20.40
C VAL A 170 15.09 -9.36 -20.94
#